data_AF-A0A3C0KXE2-F1
#
_entry.id   AF-A0A3C0KXE2-F1
#
_cell.length_a   1.000
_cell.length_b   1.000
_cell.length_c   1.000
_cell.angle_alpha   90.00
_cell.angle_beta   90.00
_cell.angle_gamma   90.00
#
_symmetry.space_group_name_H-M   'P 1'
#
loop_
_entity.id
_entity.type
_entity.pdbx_description
1 polymer ?
#
loop_
_entity_poly.entity_id
_entity_poly.type
_entity_poly.pdbx_seq_one_letter_code
_entity_poly.pdbx_strand_id
1 'polypeptide(L)'
;MTTLNIPKFGELLAPHLSRIPDAARPGALARLERSAAERYRGWAEALPEHAEGLLTCAAREDEIADRIEAILPVPAEFEALVCEVIPLAVATYYAVFEPYNVWDQMAIQANAERQGSLAWPAMVPAFPEHTDELT
;
A
#
# COMPACT_ATOMS: atom_id res chain seq x y z
N MET A 1 -22.53 -17.69 5.34
CA MET A 1 -21.21 -17.26 4.82
C MET A 1 -21.47 -16.10 3.89
N THR A 2 -21.13 -14.89 4.32
CA THR A 2 -21.16 -13.70 3.45
C THR A 2 -20.12 -13.93 2.35
N THR A 3 -20.49 -13.79 1.08
CA THR A 3 -19.51 -13.84 0.00
C THR A 3 -18.63 -12.61 0.11
N LEU A 4 -17.38 -12.78 0.54
CA LEU A 4 -16.40 -11.71 0.63
C LEU A 4 -16.08 -11.23 -0.80
N ASN A 5 -16.50 -10.01 -1.14
CA ASN A 5 -16.19 -9.43 -2.44
C ASN A 5 -14.83 -8.73 -2.37
N ILE A 6 -13.79 -9.44 -2.81
CA ILE A 6 -12.44 -8.90 -2.88
C ILE A 6 -12.23 -8.27 -4.27
N PRO A 7 -11.98 -6.96 -4.37
CA PRO A 7 -11.75 -6.33 -5.66
C PRO A 7 -10.37 -6.66 -6.22
N LYS A 8 -10.20 -6.42 -7.52
CA LYS A 8 -8.88 -6.29 -8.11
C LYS A 8 -8.32 -4.90 -7.76
N PHE A 9 -7.44 -4.84 -6.78
CA PHE A 9 -6.91 -3.58 -6.25
C PHE A 9 -6.14 -2.77 -7.29
N GLY A 10 -5.41 -3.44 -8.20
CA GLY A 10 -4.76 -2.76 -9.32
C GLY A 10 -5.75 -2.02 -10.23
N GLU A 11 -6.88 -2.64 -10.57
CA GLU A 11 -7.94 -2.02 -11.38
C GLU A 11 -8.68 -0.94 -10.59
N LEU A 12 -8.94 -1.17 -9.29
CA LEU A 12 -9.62 -0.24 -8.39
C LEU A 12 -8.83 1.06 -8.20
N LEU A 13 -7.51 0.96 -8.03
CA LEU A 13 -6.65 2.11 -7.76
C LEU A 13 -6.09 2.77 -9.03
N ALA A 14 -6.20 2.11 -10.19
CA ALA A 14 -5.71 2.63 -11.47
C ALA A 14 -6.16 4.08 -11.79
N PRO A 15 -7.41 4.51 -11.54
CA PRO A 15 -7.82 5.90 -11.80
C PRO A 15 -7.02 6.95 -11.01
N HIS A 16 -6.46 6.58 -9.86
CA HIS A 16 -5.61 7.46 -9.06
C HIS A 16 -4.14 7.29 -9.44
N LEU A 17 -3.65 6.05 -9.47
CA LEU A 17 -2.22 5.76 -9.67
C LEU A 17 -1.73 6.10 -11.07
N SER A 18 -2.60 6.08 -12.08
CA SER A 18 -2.26 6.52 -13.45
C SER A 18 -2.01 8.02 -13.57
N ARG A 19 -2.43 8.82 -12.57
CA ARG A 19 -2.13 10.26 -12.51
C ARG A 19 -0.70 10.53 -12.07
N ILE A 20 -0.05 9.56 -11.43
CA ILE A 20 1.30 9.69 -10.88
C ILE A 20 2.32 9.31 -11.96
N PRO A 21 3.23 10.21 -12.34
CA PRO A 21 4.32 9.92 -13.28
C PRO A 21 5.15 8.72 -12.82
N ASP A 22 5.68 7.95 -13.77
CA ASP A 22 6.43 6.72 -13.46
C ASP A 22 7.61 7.00 -12.50
N ALA A 23 8.31 8.12 -12.67
CA ALA A 23 9.42 8.54 -11.81
C ALA A 23 9.02 8.80 -10.33
N ALA A 24 7.76 9.13 -10.06
CA ALA A 24 7.25 9.35 -8.70
C ALA A 24 6.50 8.13 -8.13
N ARG A 25 6.21 7.12 -8.96
CA ARG A 25 5.37 5.99 -8.59
C ARG A 25 5.94 5.18 -7.43
N PRO A 26 7.25 4.87 -7.35
CA PRO A 26 7.82 4.15 -6.20
C PRO A 26 7.57 4.86 -4.87
N GLY A 27 8.04 6.10 -4.71
CA GLY A 27 7.82 6.87 -3.49
C GLY A 27 6.34 7.13 -3.18
N ALA A 28 5.48 7.17 -4.19
CA ALA A 28 4.04 7.24 -3.98
C ALA A 28 3.45 5.94 -3.43
N LEU A 29 3.93 4.78 -3.89
CA LEU A 29 3.53 3.47 -3.35
C LEU A 29 4.00 3.28 -1.91
N ALA A 30 5.18 3.78 -1.55
CA ALA A 30 5.63 3.77 -0.15
C ALA A 30 4.63 4.45 0.79
N ARG A 31 3.98 5.55 0.35
CA ARG A 31 2.92 6.21 1.13
C ARG A 31 1.66 5.34 1.25
N LEU A 32 1.36 4.51 0.27
CA LEU A 32 0.29 3.51 0.38
C LEU A 32 0.65 2.41 1.37
N GLU A 33 1.90 1.94 1.40
CA GLU A 33 2.34 0.97 2.40
C GLU A 33 2.22 1.53 3.82
N ARG A 34 2.57 2.81 4.03
CA ARG A 34 2.31 3.49 5.32
C ARG A 34 0.83 3.52 5.70
N SER A 35 -0.07 3.63 4.73
CA SER A 35 -1.52 3.53 4.98
C SER A 35 -1.96 2.10 5.33
N ALA A 36 -1.35 1.07 4.71
CA ALA A 36 -1.57 -0.32 5.09
C ALA A 36 -1.09 -0.57 6.53
N ALA A 37 0.08 -0.05 6.90
CA ALA A 37 0.60 -0.10 8.27
C ALA A 37 -0.40 0.52 9.27
N GLU A 38 -0.96 1.69 8.93
CA GLU A 38 -1.95 2.36 9.77
C GLU A 38 -3.22 1.53 9.94
N ARG A 39 -3.63 0.81 8.89
CA ARG A 39 -4.78 -0.08 8.99
C ARG A 39 -4.53 -1.21 10.00
N TYR A 40 -3.34 -1.82 9.96
CA TYR A 40 -2.92 -2.83 10.94
C TYR A 40 -2.90 -2.30 12.37
N ARG A 41 -2.39 -1.07 12.59
CA ARG A 41 -2.44 -0.42 13.92
C ARG A 41 -3.87 -0.25 14.42
N GLY A 42 -4.78 0.21 13.55
CA GLY A 42 -6.19 0.34 13.90
C GLY A 42 -6.87 -1.01 14.23
N TRP A 43 -6.46 -2.11 13.59
CA TRP A 43 -6.93 -3.44 13.98
C TRP A 43 -6.32 -3.93 15.30
N ALA A 44 -5.06 -3.59 15.59
CA ALA A 44 -4.41 -3.95 16.84
C ALA A 44 -5.11 -3.31 18.06
N GLU A 45 -5.61 -2.08 17.90
CA GLU A 45 -6.45 -1.43 18.92
C GLU A 45 -7.80 -2.12 19.08
N ALA A 46 -8.41 -2.56 17.97
CA ALA A 46 -9.73 -3.21 17.97
C ALA A 46 -9.69 -4.67 18.46
N LEU A 47 -8.54 -5.36 18.32
CA LEU A 47 -8.32 -6.75 18.71
C LEU A 47 -7.04 -6.87 19.57
N PRO A 48 -7.07 -6.44 20.84
CA PRO A 48 -5.89 -6.44 21.71
C PRO A 48 -5.24 -7.83 21.86
N GLU A 49 -6.02 -8.90 21.80
CA GLU A 49 -5.54 -10.28 21.86
C GLU A 49 -4.67 -10.70 20.65
N HIS A 50 -4.76 -9.96 19.54
CA HIS A 50 -3.98 -10.18 18.31
C HIS A 50 -3.01 -9.03 18.01
N ALA A 51 -2.90 -8.05 18.91
CA ALA A 51 -2.15 -6.82 18.68
C ALA A 51 -0.69 -7.06 18.31
N GLU A 52 0.01 -8.01 18.95
CA GLU A 52 1.41 -8.31 18.66
C GLU A 52 1.64 -8.69 17.19
N GLY A 53 0.81 -9.60 16.65
CA GLY A 53 0.91 -10.02 15.26
C GLY A 53 0.57 -8.89 14.29
N LEU A 54 -0.46 -8.10 14.61
CA LEU A 54 -0.89 -6.96 13.79
C LEU A 54 0.14 -5.84 13.77
N LEU A 55 0.77 -5.53 14.90
CA LEU A 55 1.85 -4.55 14.97
C LEU A 55 3.12 -5.04 14.26
N THR A 56 3.37 -6.35 14.24
CA THR A 56 4.45 -6.94 13.42
C THR A 56 4.17 -6.75 11.93
N CYS A 57 2.93 -6.95 11.48
CA CYS A 57 2.52 -6.63 10.11
C CYS A 57 2.71 -5.13 9.81
N ALA A 58 2.24 -4.24 10.70
CA ALA A 58 2.41 -2.80 10.52
C ALA A 58 3.88 -2.40 10.37
N ALA A 59 4.76 -2.93 11.23
CA ALA A 59 6.19 -2.65 11.18
C ALA A 59 6.84 -3.11 9.87
N ARG A 60 6.37 -4.23 9.30
CA ARG A 60 6.85 -4.71 8.01
C ARG A 60 6.46 -3.80 6.86
N GLU A 61 5.24 -3.26 6.87
CA GLU A 61 4.81 -2.29 5.86
C GLU A 61 5.59 -0.97 5.97
N ASP A 62 5.88 -0.51 7.19
CA ASP A 62 6.77 0.64 7.40
C ASP A 62 8.19 0.37 6.86
N GLU A 63 8.75 -0.81 7.10
CA GLU A 63 10.09 -1.19 6.61
C GLU A 63 10.16 -1.16 5.07
N ILE A 64 9.11 -1.68 4.41
CA ILE A 64 9.01 -1.63 2.95
C ILE A 64 8.95 -0.17 2.49
N ALA A 65 8.10 0.65 3.12
CA ALA A 65 7.99 2.07 2.79
C ALA A 65 9.32 2.81 2.96
N ASP A 66 10.02 2.59 4.07
CA ASP A 66 11.31 3.21 4.38
C ASP A 66 12.37 2.81 3.34
N ARG A 67 12.42 1.52 2.96
CA ARG A 67 13.36 1.05 1.92
C ARG A 67 13.07 1.69 0.57
N ILE A 68 11.81 1.77 0.17
CA ILE A 68 11.42 2.38 -1.11
C ILE A 68 11.75 3.88 -1.09
N GLU A 69 11.40 4.61 -0.04
CA GLU A 69 11.67 6.05 0.07
C GLU A 69 13.16 6.37 0.13
N ALA A 70 13.98 5.50 0.72
CA ALA A 70 15.44 5.68 0.75
C ALA A 70 16.08 5.55 -0.64
N ILE A 71 15.56 4.65 -1.49
CA ILE A 71 16.12 4.35 -2.81
C ILE A 71 15.49 5.24 -3.89
N LEU A 72 14.15 5.32 -3.90
CA LEU A 72 13.33 5.98 -4.91
C LEU A 72 12.33 6.94 -4.26
N PRO A 73 12.81 8.03 -3.63
CA PRO A 73 11.93 9.04 -3.04
C PRO A 73 11.09 9.71 -4.13
N VAL A 74 9.97 10.31 -3.72
CA VAL A 74 9.18 11.17 -4.62
C VAL A 74 10.04 12.37 -5.05
N PRO A 75 10.25 12.58 -6.36
CA PRO A 75 10.97 13.77 -6.83
C PRO A 75 10.22 15.04 -6.43
N ALA A 76 10.96 16.07 -6.00
CA ALA A 76 10.37 17.31 -5.47
C ALA A 76 9.35 17.98 -6.41
N GLU A 77 9.56 17.85 -7.72
CA GLU A 77 8.64 18.36 -8.75
C GLU A 77 7.27 17.66 -8.79
N PHE A 78 7.18 16.44 -8.26
CA PHE A 78 5.93 15.66 -8.19
C PHE A 78 5.33 15.60 -6.78
N GLU A 79 5.99 16.16 -5.78
CA GLU A 79 5.57 16.09 -4.38
C GLU A 79 4.15 16.62 -4.15
N ALA A 80 3.82 17.77 -4.74
CA ALA A 80 2.49 18.37 -4.63
C ALA A 80 1.40 17.47 -5.24
N LEU A 81 1.70 16.85 -6.39
CA LEU A 81 0.79 15.94 -7.06
C LEU A 81 0.58 14.66 -6.25
N VAL A 82 1.65 14.07 -5.71
CA VAL A 82 1.56 12.87 -4.86
C VAL A 82 0.77 13.17 -3.58
N CYS A 83 1.00 14.32 -2.94
CA CYS A 83 0.23 14.78 -1.79
C CYS A 83 -1.27 14.95 -2.09
N GLU A 84 -1.62 15.32 -3.32
CA GLU A 84 -3.02 15.43 -3.74
C GLU A 84 -3.64 14.05 -4.02
N VAL A 85 -2.92 13.18 -4.74
CA VAL A 85 -3.47 11.92 -5.28
C VAL A 85 -3.54 10.82 -4.24
N ILE A 86 -2.52 10.67 -3.39
CA ILE A 86 -2.42 9.55 -2.45
C ILE A 86 -3.60 9.50 -1.47
N PRO A 87 -4.03 10.62 -0.83
CA PRO A 87 -5.20 10.59 0.03
C PRO A 87 -6.48 10.07 -0.66
N LEU A 88 -6.65 10.34 -1.96
CA LEU A 88 -7.78 9.84 -2.74
C LEU A 88 -7.69 8.33 -2.99
N ALA A 89 -6.49 7.84 -3.28
CA ALA A 89 -6.22 6.41 -3.42
C ALA A 89 -6.45 5.67 -2.09
N VAL A 90 -5.96 6.22 -0.97
CA VAL A 90 -6.17 5.69 0.39
C VAL A 90 -7.66 5.65 0.74
N ALA A 91 -8.41 6.72 0.47
CA ALA A 91 -9.86 6.73 0.73
C ALA A 91 -10.59 5.64 -0.10
N THR A 92 -10.21 5.47 -1.37
CA THR A 92 -10.77 4.43 -2.24
C THR A 92 -10.41 3.03 -1.74
N TYR A 93 -9.19 2.85 -1.25
CA TYR A 93 -8.72 1.62 -0.62
C TYR A 93 -9.52 1.31 0.65
N TYR A 94 -9.68 2.30 1.53
CA TYR A 94 -10.33 2.16 2.84
C TYR A 94 -11.82 1.84 2.71
N ALA A 95 -12.49 2.42 1.72
CA ALA A 95 -13.91 2.14 1.42
C ALA A 95 -14.20 0.65 1.16
N VAL A 96 -13.20 -0.13 0.70
CA VAL A 96 -13.36 -1.58 0.50
C VAL A 96 -13.58 -2.31 1.83
N PHE A 97 -13.00 -1.81 2.93
CA PHE A 97 -13.02 -2.46 4.23
C PHE A 97 -14.27 -2.12 5.06
N GLU A 98 -14.83 -0.93 4.88
CA GLU A 98 -15.94 -0.39 5.69
C GLU A 98 -17.14 -1.34 5.88
N PRO A 99 -17.58 -2.11 4.87
CA PRO A 99 -18.75 -2.98 5.03
C PRO A 99 -18.48 -4.25 5.85
N TYR A 100 -17.23 -4.57 6.16
CA TYR A 100 -16.80 -5.87 6.66
C TYR A 100 -16.39 -5.80 8.14
N ASN A 101 -16.50 -6.94 8.84
CA ASN A 101 -15.92 -7.08 10.18
C ASN A 101 -14.38 -7.18 10.08
N VAL A 102 -13.69 -7.05 11.21
CA VAL A 102 -12.21 -7.02 11.25
C VAL A 102 -11.56 -8.27 10.63
N TRP A 103 -12.14 -9.46 10.80
CA TRP A 103 -11.60 -10.69 10.21
C TRP A 103 -11.70 -10.71 8.68
N ASP A 104 -12.85 -10.31 8.16
CA ASP A 104 -13.09 -10.18 6.72
C ASP A 104 -12.20 -9.07 6.12
N GLN A 105 -12.01 -7.97 6.85
CA GLN A 105 -11.08 -6.90 6.47
C GLN A 105 -9.62 -7.41 6.36
N MET A 106 -9.16 -8.22 7.31
CA MET A 106 -7.82 -8.83 7.26
C MET A 106 -7.68 -9.81 6.08
N ALA A 107 -8.73 -10.56 5.74
CA ALA A 107 -8.72 -11.42 4.55
C ALA A 107 -8.62 -10.61 3.24
N ILE A 108 -9.28 -9.45 3.18
CA ILE A 108 -9.18 -8.50 2.07
C ILE A 108 -7.74 -7.94 1.96
N GLN A 109 -7.16 -7.49 3.09
CA GLN A 109 -5.80 -6.95 3.14
C GLN A 109 -4.76 -7.97 2.67
N ALA A 110 -4.81 -9.21 3.16
CA ALA A 110 -3.91 -10.27 2.74
C ALA A 110 -4.03 -10.58 1.23
N ASN A 111 -5.18 -10.30 0.62
CA ASN A 111 -5.34 -10.39 -0.83
C ASN A 111 -4.77 -9.16 -1.55
N ALA A 112 -4.99 -7.96 -1.01
CA ALA A 112 -4.40 -6.72 -1.51
C ALA A 112 -2.87 -6.79 -1.56
N GLU A 113 -2.22 -7.22 -0.48
CA GLU A 113 -0.77 -7.40 -0.40
C GLU A 113 -0.25 -8.41 -1.42
N ARG A 114 -0.98 -9.52 -1.62
CA ARG A 114 -0.63 -10.49 -2.66
C ARG A 114 -0.67 -9.85 -4.05
N GLN A 115 -1.67 -9.01 -4.34
CA GLN A 115 -1.74 -8.28 -5.60
C GLN A 115 -0.61 -7.23 -5.70
N GLY A 116 -0.31 -6.52 -4.62
CA GLY A 116 0.73 -5.48 -4.54
C GLY A 116 2.15 -6.04 -4.68
N SER A 117 2.43 -7.24 -4.17
CA SER A 117 3.74 -7.89 -4.29
C SER A 117 4.20 -8.14 -5.73
N LEU A 118 3.26 -8.14 -6.70
CA LEU A 118 3.56 -8.24 -8.12
C LEU A 118 3.85 -6.89 -8.78
N ALA A 119 3.45 -5.78 -8.15
CA ALA A 119 3.67 -4.44 -8.69
C ALA A 119 5.16 -4.07 -8.65
N TRP A 120 5.84 -4.33 -7.53
CA TRP A 120 7.24 -3.94 -7.34
C TRP A 120 8.21 -4.55 -8.36
N PRO A 121 8.22 -5.88 -8.60
CA PRO A 121 9.09 -6.47 -9.62
C PRO A 121 8.83 -5.94 -11.03
N ALA A 122 7.60 -5.54 -11.33
CA ALA A 122 7.25 -4.97 -12.64
C ALA A 122 7.79 -3.54 -12.83
N MET A 123 8.13 -2.83 -11.75
CA MET A 123 8.69 -1.47 -11.79
C MET A 123 10.23 -1.45 -11.86
N VAL A 124 10.93 -2.48 -11.36
CA VAL A 124 12.41 -2.54 -11.36
C VAL A 124 13.05 -2.24 -12.72
N PRO A 125 12.55 -2.75 -13.88
CA PRO A 125 13.15 -2.44 -15.18
C PRO A 125 13.14 -0.94 -15.55
N ALA A 126 12.29 -0.12 -14.91
CA ALA A 126 12.24 1.32 -15.13
C ALA A 126 13.31 2.09 -14.32
N PHE A 127 14.00 1.43 -13.38
CA PHE A 127 15.03 2.01 -12.52
C PHE A 127 16.31 1.16 -12.56
N PRO A 128 16.93 0.99 -13.75
CA PRO A 128 18.07 0.09 -13.95
C PRO A 128 19.26 0.40 -13.03
N GLU A 129 19.45 1.66 -12.64
CA GLU A 129 20.50 2.14 -11.74
C GLU A 129 20.35 1.64 -10.29
N HIS A 130 19.16 1.17 -9.89
CA HIS A 130 18.88 0.67 -8.54
C HIS A 130 18.68 -0.86 -8.50
N THR A 131 18.94 -1.59 -9.60
CA THR A 131 18.64 -3.03 -9.71
C THR A 131 19.19 -3.85 -8.54
N ASP A 132 20.45 -3.65 -8.14
CA ASP A 132 21.11 -4.40 -7.06
C ASP A 132 20.51 -4.10 -5.67
N GLU A 133 19.97 -2.89 -5.48
CA GLU A 133 19.32 -2.45 -4.23
C GLU A 133 17.85 -2.91 -4.16
N LEU A 134 17.28 -3.30 -5.30
CA LEU A 134 15.88 -3.67 -5.48
C LEU A 134 15.62 -5.17 -5.63
N THR A 135 16.66 -5.98 -5.87
CA THR A 135 16.64 -7.46 -5.83
C THR A 135 16.95 -8.01 -4.44
#